data_AF-A0A353VLR6-F1
#
_entry.id   AF-A0A353VLR6-F1
#
_cell.length_a   1.000
_cell.length_b   1.000
_cell.length_c   1.000
_cell.angle_alpha   90.00
_cell.angle_beta   90.00
_cell.angle_gamma   90.00
#
_symmetry.space_group_name_H-M   'P 1'
#
loop_
_entity.id
_entity.type
_entity.pdbx_description
1 polymer ?
#
loop_
_entity_poly.entity_id
_entity_poly.type
_entity_poly.pdbx_seq_one_letter_code
_entity_poly.pdbx_strand_id
1 'polypeptide(L)'
;MTIDITGITNENEFYTHHYLSAILESDLKDVFSEWKRKEDEEEVPQPYTLLRGLRKDYFAALALLEKEKKIEDRLTIQREFLADLLAGLGFQYHHQVVDLDEDGSIPLIGGVAKTDGSPELWVIEALAGHEENLDPLELIFHQEQYGLQEDDLKPIC
;
A
#
# COMPACT_ATOMS: atom_id res chain seq x y z
N MET A 1 -5.61 -10.53 -26.69
CA MET A 1 -6.60 -10.22 -25.64
C MET A 1 -6.62 -8.71 -25.52
N THR A 2 -7.67 -8.04 -25.99
CA THR A 2 -7.76 -6.59 -25.85
C THR A 2 -7.76 -6.23 -24.36
N ILE A 3 -6.72 -5.53 -23.89
CA ILE A 3 -6.65 -5.06 -22.50
C ILE A 3 -7.68 -3.96 -22.30
N ASP A 4 -8.50 -4.11 -21.26
CA ASP A 4 -9.36 -3.04 -20.77
C ASP A 4 -8.48 -2.03 -20.02
N ILE A 5 -8.26 -0.87 -20.64
CA ILE A 5 -7.47 0.22 -20.06
C ILE A 5 -8.34 1.23 -19.30
N THR A 6 -9.57 0.87 -18.91
CA THR A 6 -10.43 1.73 -18.09
C THR A 6 -9.68 2.19 -16.84
N GLY A 7 -9.54 3.50 -16.68
CA GLY A 7 -8.79 4.13 -15.59
C GLY A 7 -7.36 4.55 -15.94
N ILE A 8 -6.84 4.19 -17.12
CA ILE A 8 -5.58 4.73 -17.65
C ILE A 8 -5.90 5.90 -18.59
N THR A 9 -5.52 7.11 -18.21
CA THR A 9 -5.67 8.32 -19.03
C THR A 9 -4.35 8.68 -19.72
N ASN A 10 -4.42 9.07 -20.98
CA ASN A 10 -3.27 9.59 -21.72
C ASN A 10 -3.28 11.12 -21.63
N GLU A 11 -2.81 11.67 -20.50
CA GLU A 11 -2.88 13.10 -20.17
C GLU A 11 -2.32 14.03 -21.26
N ASN A 12 -1.28 13.59 -21.98
CA ASN A 12 -0.58 14.42 -22.98
C ASN A 12 -0.85 13.97 -24.43
N GLU A 13 -1.71 12.98 -24.66
CA GLU A 13 -2.05 12.42 -25.98
C GLU A 13 -0.84 12.03 -26.87
N PHE A 14 0.34 11.79 -26.29
CA PHE A 14 1.56 11.44 -27.06
C PHE A 14 1.42 10.14 -27.87
N TYR A 15 0.42 9.33 -27.56
CA TYR A 15 0.14 8.04 -28.17
C TYR A 15 -1.33 7.94 -28.56
N THR A 16 -1.59 7.37 -29.73
CA THR A 16 -2.97 6.98 -30.07
C THR A 16 -3.43 5.88 -29.11
N HIS A 17 -4.73 5.85 -28.82
CA HIS A 17 -5.32 4.83 -27.95
C HIS A 17 -4.97 3.40 -28.40
N HIS A 18 -5.06 3.14 -29.71
CA HIS A 18 -4.68 1.85 -30.30
C HIS A 18 -3.20 1.50 -30.05
N TYR A 19 -2.30 2.46 -30.14
CA TYR A 19 -0.87 2.23 -29.91
C TYR A 19 -0.58 1.92 -28.44
N LEU A 20 -1.21 2.66 -27.51
CA LEU A 20 -1.08 2.44 -26.07
C LEU A 20 -1.58 1.04 -25.68
N SER A 21 -2.77 0.66 -26.17
CA SER A 21 -3.31 -0.68 -25.93
C SER A 21 -2.40 -1.78 -26.47
N ALA A 22 -1.83 -1.62 -27.67
CA ALA A 22 -0.98 -2.63 -28.28
C ALA A 22 0.35 -2.82 -27.53
N ILE A 23 0.97 -1.73 -27.04
CA ILE A 23 2.19 -1.81 -26.23
C ILE A 23 1.90 -2.50 -24.90
N LEU A 24 0.89 -2.02 -24.17
CA LEU A 24 0.53 -2.61 -22.87
C LEU A 24 0.16 -4.09 -23.02
N GLU A 25 -0.55 -4.46 -24.09
CA GLU A 25 -0.87 -5.86 -24.37
C GLU A 25 0.39 -6.69 -24.61
N SER A 26 1.34 -6.18 -25.38
CA SER A 26 2.61 -6.87 -25.63
C SER A 26 3.42 -7.04 -24.33
N ASP A 27 3.58 -5.97 -23.55
CA ASP A 27 4.46 -5.93 -22.39
C ASP A 27 3.90 -6.70 -21.19
N LEU A 28 2.57 -6.67 -21.00
CA LEU A 28 1.92 -7.35 -19.88
C LEU A 28 1.56 -8.81 -20.17
N LYS A 29 1.67 -9.26 -21.41
CA LYS A 29 1.31 -10.64 -21.80
C LYS A 29 2.06 -11.67 -20.98
N ASP A 30 3.38 -11.51 -20.88
CA ASP A 30 4.23 -12.48 -20.16
C ASP A 30 3.91 -12.44 -18.66
N VAL A 31 3.60 -11.26 -18.10
CA VAL A 31 3.17 -11.10 -16.70
C VAL A 31 1.87 -11.86 -16.43
N PHE A 32 0.84 -11.71 -17.27
CA PHE A 32 -0.42 -12.43 -17.12
C PHE A 32 -0.25 -13.94 -17.33
N SER A 33 0.62 -14.35 -18.26
CA SER A 33 0.96 -15.75 -18.45
C SER A 33 1.60 -16.36 -17.20
N GLU A 34 2.53 -15.65 -16.56
CA GLU A 34 3.14 -16.10 -15.31
C GLU A 34 2.15 -16.16 -14.15
N TRP A 35 1.25 -15.17 -14.01
CA TRP A 35 0.20 -15.23 -12.98
C TRP A 35 -0.72 -16.43 -13.17
N LYS A 36 -1.12 -16.70 -14.42
CA LYS A 36 -1.95 -17.87 -14.73
C LYS A 36 -1.21 -19.18 -14.45
N ARG A 37 0.08 -19.26 -14.81
CA ARG A 37 0.91 -20.43 -14.51
C ARG A 37 0.97 -20.70 -13.00
N LYS A 38 1.21 -19.65 -12.19
CA LYS A 38 1.24 -19.78 -10.72
C LYS A 38 -0.11 -20.19 -10.13
N GLU A 39 -1.22 -19.70 -10.69
CA GLU A 39 -2.56 -20.13 -10.27
C GLU A 39 -2.81 -21.60 -10.58
N ASP A 40 -2.46 -22.05 -11.79
CA ASP A 40 -2.70 -23.43 -12.25
C ASP A 40 -1.74 -24.46 -11.60
N GLU A 41 -0.47 -24.10 -11.37
CA GLU A 41 0.59 -25.03 -10.90
C GLU A 41 0.87 -24.95 -9.40
N GLU A 42 0.81 -23.74 -8.82
CA GLU A 42 1.21 -23.47 -7.44
C GLU A 42 0.01 -23.14 -6.53
N GLU A 43 -1.21 -23.17 -7.06
CA GLU A 43 -2.46 -22.77 -6.39
C GLU A 43 -2.41 -21.35 -5.79
N VAL A 44 -1.56 -20.48 -6.35
CA VAL A 44 -1.40 -19.10 -5.91
C VAL A 44 -2.43 -18.22 -6.64
N PRO A 45 -3.40 -17.60 -5.95
CA PRO A 45 -4.40 -16.76 -6.61
C PRO A 45 -3.76 -15.56 -7.31
N GLN A 46 -4.34 -15.17 -8.44
CA GLN A 46 -3.87 -13.99 -9.16
C GLN A 46 -4.06 -12.70 -8.33
N PRO A 47 -3.19 -11.68 -8.49
CA PRO A 47 -3.25 -10.46 -7.68
C PRO A 47 -4.61 -9.76 -7.69
N TYR A 48 -5.27 -9.65 -8.85
CA TYR A 48 -6.59 -9.04 -8.93
C TYR A 48 -7.68 -9.84 -8.19
N THR A 49 -7.52 -11.16 -8.04
CA THR A 49 -8.45 -12.00 -7.28
C THR A 49 -8.31 -11.71 -5.79
N LEU A 50 -7.07 -11.59 -5.31
CA LEU A 50 -6.77 -11.20 -3.92
C LEU A 50 -7.36 -9.81 -3.62
N LEU A 51 -7.05 -8.81 -4.44
CA LEU A 51 -7.56 -7.44 -4.29
C LEU A 51 -9.10 -7.38 -4.34
N ARG A 52 -9.72 -8.16 -5.23
CA ARG A 52 -11.19 -8.24 -5.29
C ARG A 52 -11.79 -8.84 -4.02
N GLY A 53 -11.10 -9.80 -3.40
CA GLY A 53 -11.48 -10.40 -2.13
C GLY A 53 -11.58 -9.36 -1.00
N LEU A 54 -10.64 -8.41 -0.97
CA LEU A 54 -10.55 -7.36 0.05
C LEU A 54 -11.66 -6.30 -0.02
N ARG A 55 -12.53 -6.33 -1.05
CA ARG A 55 -13.57 -5.31 -1.23
C ARG A 55 -14.47 -5.16 0.00
N LYS A 56 -14.90 -6.27 0.60
CA LYS A 56 -15.81 -6.22 1.75
C LYS A 56 -15.10 -5.64 2.98
N ASP A 57 -13.88 -6.09 3.22
CA ASP A 57 -13.08 -5.68 4.38
C ASP A 57 -12.67 -4.22 4.26
N TYR A 58 -12.40 -3.73 3.05
CA TYR A 58 -12.20 -2.30 2.78
C TYR A 58 -13.38 -1.45 3.26
N PHE A 59 -14.61 -1.77 2.84
CA PHE A 59 -15.78 -1.00 3.25
C PHE A 59 -16.10 -1.17 4.73
N ALA A 60 -15.80 -2.33 5.33
CA ALA A 60 -15.93 -2.54 6.76
C ALA A 60 -14.95 -1.66 7.55
N ALA A 61 -13.67 -1.63 7.15
CA ALA A 61 -12.64 -0.80 7.75
C ALA A 61 -12.99 0.69 7.62
N LEU A 62 -13.43 1.15 6.44
CA LEU A 62 -13.90 2.52 6.26
C LEU A 62 -15.05 2.87 7.21
N ALA A 63 -16.07 2.02 7.32
CA ALA A 63 -17.22 2.28 8.20
C ALA A 63 -16.85 2.31 9.69
N LEU A 64 -15.78 1.62 10.09
CA LEU A 64 -15.21 1.72 11.44
C LEU A 64 -14.42 3.02 11.62
N LEU A 65 -13.56 3.35 10.66
CA LEU A 65 -12.76 4.59 10.66
C LEU A 65 -13.64 5.86 10.65
N GLU A 66 -14.80 5.86 10.00
CA GLU A 66 -15.73 6.99 10.05
C GLU A 66 -16.23 7.31 11.46
N LYS A 67 -16.33 6.30 12.33
CA LYS A 67 -16.88 6.43 13.68
C LYS A 67 -15.81 6.60 14.74
N GLU A 68 -14.61 6.11 14.47
CA GLU A 68 -13.50 6.11 15.43
C GLU A 68 -12.76 7.44 15.43
N LYS A 69 -12.56 8.00 16.63
CA LYS A 69 -11.91 9.29 16.83
C LYS A 69 -10.51 9.18 17.41
N LYS A 70 -10.23 8.09 18.11
CA LYS A 70 -8.95 7.88 18.76
C LYS A 70 -7.92 7.43 17.73
N ILE A 71 -6.81 8.16 17.64
CA ILE A 71 -5.75 7.93 16.64
C ILE A 71 -5.20 6.51 16.72
N GLU A 72 -4.91 6.01 17.92
CA GLU A 72 -4.42 4.64 18.16
C GLU A 72 -5.36 3.57 17.57
N ASP A 73 -6.67 3.73 17.80
CA ASP A 73 -7.67 2.76 17.39
C ASP A 73 -7.89 2.86 15.87
N ARG A 74 -7.85 4.07 15.29
CA ARG A 74 -7.86 4.28 13.83
C ARG A 74 -6.66 3.62 13.17
N LEU A 75 -5.45 3.78 13.71
CA LEU A 75 -4.25 3.14 13.19
C LEU A 75 -4.36 1.63 13.24
N THR A 76 -4.93 1.07 14.30
CA THR A 76 -5.15 -0.38 14.42
C THR A 76 -6.05 -0.88 13.29
N ILE A 77 -7.21 -0.26 13.10
CA ILE A 77 -8.16 -0.61 12.02
C ILE A 77 -7.51 -0.47 10.64
N GLN A 78 -6.79 0.63 10.41
CA GLN A 78 -6.13 0.91 9.14
C GLN A 78 -5.03 -0.10 8.85
N ARG A 79 -4.16 -0.40 9.82
CA ARG A 79 -3.02 -1.31 9.66
C ARG A 79 -3.45 -2.76 9.45
N GLU A 80 -4.53 -3.20 10.08
CA GLU A 80 -5.14 -4.51 9.79
C GLU A 80 -5.47 -4.64 8.30
N PHE A 81 -6.21 -3.66 7.76
CA PHE A 81 -6.55 -3.66 6.33
C PHE A 81 -5.31 -3.48 5.42
N LEU A 82 -4.38 -2.59 5.77
CA LEU A 82 -3.17 -2.35 4.98
C LEU A 82 -2.26 -3.58 4.93
N ALA A 83 -2.21 -4.38 6.00
CA ALA A 83 -1.45 -5.62 5.99
C ALA A 83 -1.99 -6.61 4.95
N ASP A 84 -3.32 -6.78 4.88
CA ASP A 84 -3.96 -7.63 3.88
C ASP A 84 -3.81 -7.07 2.46
N LEU A 85 -3.92 -5.75 2.30
CA LEU A 85 -3.69 -5.08 1.02
C LEU A 85 -2.25 -5.28 0.53
N LEU A 86 -1.25 -5.07 1.39
CA LEU A 86 0.15 -5.27 1.04
C LEU A 86 0.41 -6.73 0.67
N ALA A 87 -0.12 -7.67 1.44
CA ALA A 87 -0.02 -9.10 1.11
C ALA A 87 -0.61 -9.41 -0.28
N GLY A 88 -1.78 -8.83 -0.60
CA GLY A 88 -2.42 -8.95 -1.92
C GLY A 88 -1.60 -8.35 -3.07
N LEU A 89 -0.77 -7.35 -2.78
CA LEU A 89 0.16 -6.72 -3.71
C LEU A 89 1.53 -7.42 -3.77
N GLY A 90 1.77 -8.43 -2.93
CA GLY A 90 3.04 -9.15 -2.85
C GLY A 90 4.09 -8.49 -1.95
N PHE A 91 3.68 -7.55 -1.09
CA PHE A 91 4.54 -6.90 -0.11
C PHE A 91 4.27 -7.43 1.29
N GLN A 92 5.31 -7.49 2.12
CA GLN A 92 5.17 -7.83 3.52
C GLN A 92 4.92 -6.56 4.35
N TYR A 93 3.88 -6.57 5.17
CA TYR A 93 3.70 -5.56 6.20
C TYR A 93 4.77 -5.70 7.28
N HIS A 94 5.49 -4.62 7.57
CA HIS A 94 6.36 -4.53 8.73
C HIS A 94 6.51 -3.07 9.16
N HIS A 95 6.44 -2.81 10.45
CA HIS A 95 6.71 -1.47 10.97
C HIS A 95 8.22 -1.25 11.12
N GLN A 96 8.70 -0.09 10.69
CA GLN A 96 10.08 0.34 10.87
C GLN A 96 10.15 1.86 10.94
N VAL A 97 10.95 2.41 11.85
CA VAL A 97 11.30 3.83 11.83
C VAL A 97 12.66 3.99 11.16
N VAL A 98 12.75 4.90 10.19
CA VAL A 98 14.00 5.22 9.48
C VAL A 98 14.39 6.65 9.80
N ASP A 99 15.62 6.84 10.28
CA ASP A 99 16.19 8.16 10.52
C ASP A 99 16.73 8.78 9.22
N LEU A 100 16.46 10.06 9.02
CA LEU A 100 16.92 10.88 7.90
C LEU A 100 18.00 11.87 8.34
N ASP A 101 18.87 11.44 9.25
CA ASP A 101 19.92 12.26 9.86
C ASP A 101 19.39 13.57 10.49
N GLU A 102 19.56 14.71 9.83
CA GLU A 102 19.14 16.03 10.34
C GLU A 102 17.65 16.33 10.07
N ASP A 103 17.01 15.58 9.17
CA ASP A 103 15.64 15.84 8.67
C ASP A 103 14.55 15.07 9.46
N GLY A 104 14.93 14.45 10.59
CA GLY A 104 14.01 13.73 11.48
C GLY A 104 13.89 12.25 11.13
N SER A 105 12.74 11.63 11.42
CA SER A 105 12.51 10.21 11.18
C SER A 105 11.14 9.94 10.58
N ILE A 106 11.05 8.86 9.79
CA ILE A 106 9.85 8.46 9.07
C ILE A 106 9.38 7.07 9.55
N PRO A 107 8.10 6.93 9.95
CA PRO A 107 7.50 5.63 10.20
C PRO A 107 7.05 4.97 8.89
N LEU A 108 7.60 3.79 8.63
CA LEU A 108 7.27 2.93 7.49
C LEU A 108 6.41 1.75 7.96
N ILE A 109 5.54 1.27 7.06
CA ILE A 109 4.73 0.06 7.25
C ILE A 109 5.09 -1.08 6.27
N GLY A 110 6.12 -0.87 5.46
CA GLY A 110 6.67 -1.86 4.55
C GLY A 110 7.72 -1.23 3.62
N GLY A 111 8.40 -2.07 2.86
CA GLY A 111 9.34 -1.61 1.85
C GLY A 111 10.06 -2.76 1.16
N VAL A 112 10.86 -2.40 0.16
CA VAL A 112 11.78 -3.30 -0.54
C VAL A 112 13.15 -2.67 -0.51
N ALA A 113 14.16 -3.47 -0.14
CA ALA A 113 15.55 -3.08 -0.22
C ALA A 113 16.23 -3.81 -1.38
N LYS A 114 17.19 -3.14 -2.01
CA LYS A 114 18.09 -3.75 -2.97
C LYS A 114 19.08 -4.69 -2.28
N THR A 115 19.83 -5.44 -3.08
CA THR A 115 20.88 -6.36 -2.59
C THR A 115 21.99 -5.66 -1.82
N ASP A 116 22.22 -4.37 -2.07
CA ASP A 116 23.20 -3.54 -1.34
C ASP A 116 22.62 -2.90 -0.06
N GLY A 117 21.35 -3.19 0.27
CA GLY A 117 20.66 -2.64 1.44
C GLY A 117 20.06 -1.25 1.23
N SER A 118 20.26 -0.62 0.07
CA SER A 118 19.61 0.66 -0.24
C SER A 118 18.11 0.48 -0.50
N PRO A 119 17.26 1.46 -0.15
CA PRO A 119 15.83 1.34 -0.34
C PRO A 119 15.48 1.42 -1.84
N GLU A 120 14.61 0.51 -2.28
CA GLU A 120 13.98 0.52 -3.61
C GLU A 120 12.53 1.00 -3.55
N LEU A 121 11.81 0.62 -2.48
CA LEU A 121 10.45 1.03 -2.21
C LEU A 121 10.26 1.29 -0.72
N TRP A 122 9.58 2.37 -0.38
CA TRP A 122 9.05 2.64 0.95
C TRP A 122 7.54 2.72 0.89
N VAL A 123 6.90 2.13 1.89
CA VAL A 123 5.46 2.22 2.09
C VAL A 123 5.22 3.03 3.36
N ILE A 124 4.62 4.20 3.19
CA ILE A 124 4.28 5.13 4.26
C ILE A 124 2.75 5.14 4.39
N GLU A 125 2.24 5.02 5.62
CA GLU A 125 0.80 5.10 5.86
C GLU A 125 0.36 6.55 6.05
N ALA A 126 -0.70 6.92 5.33
CA ALA A 126 -1.33 8.23 5.42
C ALA A 126 -2.56 8.11 6.32
N LEU A 127 -2.47 8.61 7.56
CA LEU A 127 -3.61 8.64 8.47
C LEU A 127 -4.31 10.00 8.38
N ALA A 128 -5.37 10.07 7.58
CA ALA A 128 -6.21 11.26 7.57
C ALA A 128 -6.99 11.37 8.90
N GLY A 129 -7.09 12.60 9.41
CA GLY A 129 -7.97 12.95 10.51
C GLY A 129 -9.45 12.85 10.12
N HIS A 130 -10.32 13.56 10.84
CA HIS A 130 -11.75 13.64 10.49
C HIS A 130 -12.07 14.62 9.36
N GLU A 131 -11.08 15.36 8.86
CA GLU A 131 -11.27 16.31 7.78
C GLU A 131 -11.33 15.56 6.44
N GLU A 132 -12.40 15.80 5.69
CA GLU A 132 -12.61 15.19 4.38
C GLU A 132 -11.68 15.83 3.33
N ASN A 133 -11.16 15.02 2.40
CA ASN A 133 -10.35 15.44 1.24
C ASN A 133 -8.99 16.08 1.54
N LEU A 134 -8.34 15.71 2.64
CA LEU A 134 -6.92 16.05 2.82
C LEU A 134 -6.06 15.31 1.80
N ASP A 135 -5.13 16.04 1.17
CA ASP A 135 -4.11 15.45 0.33
C ASP A 135 -3.21 14.56 1.20
N PRO A 136 -3.03 13.26 0.88
CA PRO A 136 -2.13 12.37 1.61
C PRO A 136 -0.71 12.91 1.78
N LEU A 137 -0.24 13.76 0.85
CA LEU A 137 1.08 14.37 0.89
C LEU A 137 1.16 15.62 1.78
N GLU A 138 0.02 16.18 2.19
CA GLU A 138 -0.06 17.30 3.13
C GLU A 138 -0.23 16.84 4.59
N LEU A 139 -0.40 15.54 4.81
CA LEU A 139 -0.55 14.97 6.14
C LEU A 139 0.77 14.99 6.93
N ILE A 140 0.65 15.17 8.24
CA ILE A 140 1.76 15.08 9.19
C ILE A 140 1.71 13.75 9.94
N PHE A 141 2.87 13.24 10.35
CA PHE A 141 2.92 12.05 11.17
C PHE A 141 2.38 12.30 12.58
N HIS A 142 1.54 11.38 13.04
CA HIS A 142 1.10 11.31 14.42
C HIS A 142 2.12 10.55 15.28
N GLN A 143 2.22 10.89 16.58
CA GLN A 143 3.17 10.24 17.50
C GLN A 143 2.95 8.72 17.53
N GLU A 144 1.70 8.30 17.47
CA GLU A 144 1.25 6.92 17.47
C GLU A 144 1.75 6.11 16.26
N GLN A 145 2.10 6.77 15.14
CA GLN A 145 2.65 6.10 13.95
C GLN A 145 4.08 5.60 14.16
N TYR A 146 4.84 6.21 15.07
CA TYR A 146 6.20 5.79 15.42
C TYR A 146 6.24 4.52 16.29
N GLY A 147 5.07 4.04 16.74
CA GLY A 147 4.95 2.90 17.64
C GLY A 147 5.24 3.26 19.09
N LEU A 148 4.89 2.36 20.01
CA LEU A 148 5.35 2.46 21.40
C LEU A 148 6.86 2.19 21.38
N GLN A 149 7.68 3.21 21.69
CA GLN A 149 9.10 2.97 21.95
C GLN A 149 9.19 1.99 23.13
N GLU A 150 9.97 0.91 23.00
CA GLU A 150 10.28 0.02 24.14
C GLU A 150 10.93 0.81 25.32
N ASP A 151 11.37 2.05 25.10
CA ASP A 151 11.88 2.93 26.15
C ASP A 151 10.81 3.61 27.03
N ASP A 152 9.53 3.61 26.63
CA ASP A 152 8.41 4.09 27.48
C ASP A 152 7.97 3.03 28.53
N LEU A 153 8.53 1.83 28.47
CA LEU A 153 8.25 0.71 29.38
C LEU A 153 9.23 0.58 30.55
N LYS A 154 10.16 1.53 30.75
CA LYS A 154 10.95 1.56 31.99
C LYS A 154 10.10 2.16 33.12
N PRO A 155 9.67 1.37 34.13
CA PRO A 155 9.04 1.96 35.30
C PRO A 155 10.06 2.88 35.97
N ILE A 156 9.64 4.11 36.24
CA ILE A 156 10.35 5.02 37.12
C ILE A 156 10.32 4.40 38.52
N CYS A 157 11.46 3.83 38.94
CA CYS A 157 11.85 3.41 40.29
C CYS A 157 10.93 2.43 41.04
#